data_AF-A0A484XJQ6-F1
#
_entry.id   AF-A0A484XJQ6-F1
#
_cell.length_a   1.000
_cell.length_b   1.000
_cell.length_c   1.000
_cell.angle_alpha   90.00
_cell.angle_beta   90.00
_cell.angle_gamma   90.00
#
_symmetry.space_group_name_H-M   'P 1'
#
loop_
_entity.id
_entity.type
_entity.pdbx_description
1 polymer ?
#
loop_
_entity_poly.entity_id
_entity_poly.type
_entity_poly.pdbx_seq_one_letter_code
_entity_poly.pdbx_strand_id
1 'polypeptide(L)'
;MAQEYTVEQLNHGRKVWDFMRWDYWAFGISGFLLILSIAIMGVKGFNWGLDFTGGTVIEITLEKPVDMDQMRESLQKAGFEEPLLQNFGSSRDIMVRMPPVHDANGSQELGSKVVHVINETTSQNATVKRIEFVGPSVGADLAQTGAMALMVALISILIYVGFRFEWRLAAGVVIALAHDVVITMGVLSLFHIEID
;
A
#
# COMPACT_ATOMS: atom_id res chain seq x y z
N MET A 1 35.66 36.37 -30.30
CA MET A 1 36.03 35.01 -29.84
C MET A 1 35.36 34.81 -28.49
N ALA A 2 34.42 33.86 -28.39
CA ALA A 2 33.81 33.53 -27.10
C ALA A 2 34.85 32.74 -26.30
N GLN A 3 35.20 33.23 -25.11
CA GLN A 3 36.16 32.58 -24.23
C GLN A 3 35.48 31.33 -23.64
N GLU A 4 35.99 30.13 -23.98
CA GLU A 4 35.51 28.88 -23.41
C GLU A 4 35.99 28.78 -21.95
N TYR A 5 35.13 29.18 -21.02
CA TYR A 5 35.35 28.93 -19.60
C TYR A 5 34.97 27.48 -19.28
N THR A 6 35.92 26.68 -18.81
CA THR A 6 35.63 25.33 -18.28
C THR A 6 34.82 25.44 -16.99
N VAL A 7 33.89 24.50 -16.74
CA VAL A 7 32.94 24.51 -15.60
C VAL A 7 33.63 24.65 -14.23
N GLU A 8 34.87 24.18 -14.12
CA GLU A 8 35.71 24.32 -12.92
C GLU A 8 36.17 25.76 -12.65
N GLN A 9 36.38 26.57 -13.68
CA GLN A 9 36.86 27.97 -13.55
C GLN A 9 35.77 28.93 -13.06
N LEU A 10 34.49 28.57 -13.25
CA LEU A 10 33.34 29.36 -12.80
C LEU A 10 32.96 29.04 -11.34
N ASN A 11 33.49 27.94 -10.79
CA ASN A 11 33.12 27.50 -9.45
C ASN A 11 34.09 28.05 -8.42
N HIS A 12 33.64 29.05 -7.67
CA HIS A 12 34.36 29.75 -6.61
C HIS A 12 34.62 28.82 -5.40
N GLY A 13 35.40 27.75 -5.58
CA GLY A 13 35.74 26.77 -4.55
C GLY A 13 34.66 25.74 -4.20
N ARG A 14 33.53 25.66 -4.94
CA ARG A 14 32.51 24.62 -4.72
C ARG A 14 32.78 23.39 -5.60
N LYS A 15 32.27 22.23 -5.22
CA LYS A 15 32.35 21.00 -6.04
C LYS A 15 31.31 21.06 -7.17
N VAL A 16 31.73 20.78 -8.41
CA VAL A 16 30.82 20.55 -9.55
C VAL A 16 30.57 19.06 -9.67
N TRP A 17 29.30 18.65 -9.71
CA TRP A 17 28.92 17.27 -10.02
C TRP A 17 28.43 17.19 -11.47
N ASP A 18 29.15 16.45 -12.31
CA ASP A 18 28.76 16.22 -13.70
C ASP A 18 27.80 15.01 -13.78
N PHE A 19 26.54 15.25 -13.42
CA PHE A 19 25.48 14.24 -13.52
C PHE A 19 24.94 14.09 -14.94
N MET A 20 25.09 15.11 -15.80
CA MET A 20 24.61 15.11 -17.17
C MET A 20 25.34 14.08 -18.03
N ARG A 21 26.59 13.73 -17.73
CA ARG A 21 27.31 12.68 -18.48
C ARG A 21 26.71 11.28 -18.36
N TRP A 22 25.92 11.02 -17.32
CA TRP A 22 25.34 9.71 -17.02
C TRP A 22 23.84 9.63 -17.34
N ASP A 23 23.25 10.71 -17.83
CA ASP A 23 21.81 10.83 -18.04
C ASP A 23 21.27 9.75 -18.99
N TYR A 24 21.92 9.51 -20.14
CA TYR A 24 21.47 8.52 -21.13
C TYR A 24 21.47 7.09 -20.57
N TRP A 25 22.47 6.74 -19.76
CA TRP A 25 22.54 5.44 -19.10
C TRP A 25 21.49 5.32 -18.01
N ALA A 26 21.30 6.36 -17.20
CA ALA A 26 20.28 6.42 -16.17
C ALA A 26 18.88 6.27 -16.79
N PHE A 27 18.54 7.05 -17.83
CA PHE A 27 17.26 6.96 -18.54
C PHE A 27 17.02 5.59 -19.17
N GLY A 28 18.06 4.95 -19.73
CA GLY A 28 17.96 3.59 -20.27
C GLY A 28 17.59 2.55 -19.21
N ILE A 29 18.28 2.57 -18.06
CA ILE A 29 18.00 1.67 -16.93
C ILE A 29 16.60 1.95 -16.35
N SER A 30 16.27 3.22 -16.18
CA SER A 30 14.95 3.68 -15.72
C SER A 30 13.82 3.15 -16.61
N GLY A 31 13.95 3.32 -17.93
CA GLY A 31 12.97 2.84 -18.90
C GLY A 31 12.82 1.32 -18.88
N PHE A 32 13.93 0.59 -18.74
CA PHE A 32 13.90 -0.86 -18.57
C PHE A 32 13.14 -1.28 -17.30
N LEU A 33 13.44 -0.65 -16.16
CA LEU A 33 12.76 -0.92 -14.90
C LEU A 33 11.27 -0.59 -14.97
N LEU A 34 10.88 0.46 -15.68
CA LEU A 34 9.48 0.81 -15.89
C LEU A 34 8.74 -0.27 -16.68
N ILE A 35 9.31 -0.76 -17.79
CA ILE A 35 8.71 -1.85 -18.57
C ILE A 35 8.62 -3.13 -17.73
N LEU A 36 9.69 -3.46 -16.99
CA LEU A 36 9.71 -4.63 -16.11
C LEU A 36 8.64 -4.53 -15.02
N SER A 37 8.46 -3.35 -14.43
CA SER A 37 7.43 -3.07 -13.42
C SER A 37 6.04 -3.29 -13.99
N ILE A 38 5.76 -2.78 -15.18
CA ILE A 38 4.47 -3.00 -15.88
C ILE A 38 4.23 -4.48 -16.15
N ALA A 39 5.25 -5.21 -16.59
CA ALA A 39 5.15 -6.65 -16.82
C ALA A 39 4.87 -7.42 -15.52
N ILE A 40 5.55 -7.08 -14.42
CA ILE A 40 5.32 -7.70 -13.11
C ILE A 40 3.89 -7.44 -12.65
N MET A 41 3.42 -6.19 -12.71
CA MET A 41 2.05 -5.84 -12.34
C MET A 41 1.01 -6.63 -13.14
N GLY A 42 1.25 -6.84 -14.44
CA GLY A 42 0.35 -7.62 -15.30
C GLY A 42 0.33 -9.12 -15.02
N VAL A 43 1.45 -9.72 -14.60
CA VAL A 43 1.57 -11.17 -14.37
C VAL A 43 1.24 -11.56 -12.92
N LYS A 44 1.73 -10.80 -11.95
CA LYS A 44 1.56 -11.08 -10.52
C LYS A 44 0.30 -10.44 -9.92
N GLY A 45 -0.22 -9.38 -10.54
CA GLY A 45 -1.32 -8.60 -9.96
C GLY A 45 -0.88 -7.83 -8.71
N PHE A 46 -1.86 -7.29 -8.00
CA PHE A 46 -1.66 -6.56 -6.74
C PHE A 46 -2.28 -7.34 -5.59
N ASN A 47 -1.62 -7.26 -4.42
CA ASN A 47 -2.19 -7.73 -3.16
C ASN A 47 -3.05 -6.59 -2.59
N TRP A 48 -4.35 -6.63 -2.86
CA TRP A 48 -5.28 -5.60 -2.39
C TRP A 48 -5.64 -5.83 -0.94
N GLY A 49 -5.50 -4.79 -0.14
CA GLY A 49 -5.91 -4.79 1.26
C GLY A 49 -7.41 -4.73 1.43
N LEU A 50 -7.83 -4.93 2.68
CA LEU A 50 -9.23 -5.04 3.07
C LEU A 50 -10.02 -3.74 2.85
N ASP A 51 -9.36 -2.59 2.82
CA ASP A 51 -9.99 -1.31 2.52
C ASP A 51 -10.48 -1.24 1.06
N PHE A 52 -9.89 -2.04 0.15
CA PHE A 52 -10.29 -2.14 -1.26
C PHE A 52 -11.12 -3.39 -1.57
N THR A 53 -10.78 -4.54 -0.99
CA THR A 53 -11.52 -5.79 -1.24
C THR A 53 -12.80 -5.90 -0.42
N GLY A 54 -12.95 -5.06 0.62
CA GLY A 54 -13.86 -5.34 1.73
C GLY A 54 -13.32 -6.46 2.61
N GLY A 55 -14.09 -6.83 3.63
CA GLY A 55 -13.65 -7.84 4.60
C GLY A 55 -14.57 -7.97 5.80
N THR A 56 -14.25 -8.93 6.67
CA THR A 56 -14.89 -9.07 7.97
C THR A 56 -13.94 -8.57 9.05
N VAL A 57 -14.41 -7.60 9.83
CA VAL A 57 -13.72 -7.07 11.02
C VAL A 57 -14.40 -7.66 12.24
N ILE A 58 -13.63 -8.35 13.08
CA ILE A 58 -14.12 -8.98 14.29
C ILE A 58 -13.40 -8.35 15.48
N GLU A 59 -14.17 -7.70 16.34
CA GLU A 59 -13.68 -7.13 17.60
C GLU A 59 -13.93 -8.11 18.73
N ILE A 60 -12.86 -8.50 19.41
CA ILE A 60 -12.88 -9.50 20.46
C ILE A 60 -12.23 -8.90 21.71
N THR A 61 -12.88 -9.10 22.86
CA THR A 61 -12.33 -8.77 24.17
C THR A 61 -11.92 -10.03 24.89
N LEU A 62 -10.68 -10.05 25.34
CA LEU A 62 -10.05 -11.09 26.13
C LEU A 62 -10.02 -10.69 27.61
N GLU A 63 -9.97 -11.69 28.50
CA GLU A 63 -9.80 -11.45 29.94
C GLU A 63 -8.34 -11.06 30.28
N LYS A 64 -7.37 -11.67 29.59
CA LYS A 64 -5.93 -11.41 29.75
C LYS A 64 -5.31 -10.99 28.43
N PRO A 65 -4.26 -10.15 28.45
CA PRO A 65 -3.50 -9.81 27.26
C PRO A 65 -2.83 -11.06 26.69
N VAL A 66 -2.81 -11.16 25.36
CA VAL A 66 -2.28 -12.31 24.63
C VAL A 66 -1.20 -11.85 23.66
N ASP A 67 -0.25 -12.73 23.40
CA ASP A 67 0.74 -12.54 22.36
C ASP A 67 0.08 -12.63 20.97
N MET A 68 0.17 -11.53 20.23
CA MET A 68 -0.46 -11.40 18.91
C MET A 68 0.14 -12.34 17.87
N ASP A 69 1.41 -12.69 18.00
CA ASP A 69 2.09 -13.58 17.05
C ASP A 69 1.64 -15.02 17.26
N GLN A 70 1.49 -15.46 18.52
CA GLN A 70 0.92 -16.78 18.83
C GLN A 70 -0.53 -16.91 18.37
N MET A 71 -1.32 -15.84 18.52
CA MET A 71 -2.70 -15.81 18.06
C MET A 71 -2.80 -15.87 16.53
N ARG A 72 -1.95 -15.11 15.83
CA ARG A 72 -1.86 -15.14 14.37
C ARG A 72 -1.51 -16.54 13.86
N GLU A 73 -0.52 -17.19 14.46
CA GLU A 73 -0.09 -18.54 14.08
C GLU A 73 -1.23 -19.57 14.30
N SER A 74 -1.99 -19.42 15.38
CA SER A 74 -3.11 -20.33 15.69
C SER A 74 -4.27 -20.16 14.71
N LEU A 75 -4.58 -18.92 14.30
CA LEU A 75 -5.58 -18.65 13.27
C LEU A 75 -5.10 -19.13 11.88
N GLN A 76 -3.83 -18.99 11.54
CA GLN A 76 -3.26 -19.57 10.31
C GLN A 76 -3.35 -21.09 10.31
N LYS A 77 -3.03 -21.76 11.44
CA LYS A 77 -3.20 -23.23 11.59
C LYS A 77 -4.65 -23.69 11.45
N ALA A 78 -5.61 -22.84 11.84
CA ALA A 78 -7.03 -23.11 11.66
C ALA A 78 -7.52 -22.95 10.20
N GLY A 79 -6.62 -22.54 9.29
CA GLY A 79 -6.89 -22.41 7.85
C GLY A 79 -7.37 -21.02 7.43
N PHE A 80 -7.20 -19.99 8.27
CA PHE A 80 -7.47 -18.61 7.87
C PHE A 80 -6.26 -18.04 7.13
N GLU A 81 -6.46 -17.57 5.90
CA GLU A 81 -5.41 -16.94 5.09
C GLU A 81 -5.10 -15.53 5.63
N GLU A 82 -3.84 -15.30 5.99
CA GLU A 82 -3.25 -14.01 6.40
C GLU A 82 -4.14 -13.12 7.30
N PRO A 83 -4.56 -13.59 8.49
CA PRO A 83 -5.36 -12.78 9.39
C PRO A 83 -4.55 -11.59 9.92
N LEU A 84 -5.08 -10.38 9.73
CA LEU A 84 -4.51 -9.15 10.26
C LEU A 84 -5.00 -8.94 11.69
N LEU A 85 -4.09 -9.11 12.65
CA LEU A 85 -4.39 -8.93 14.07
C LEU A 85 -3.79 -7.63 14.58
N GLN A 86 -4.63 -6.79 15.19
CA GLN A 86 -4.23 -5.51 15.78
C GLN A 86 -4.89 -5.32 17.13
N ASN A 87 -4.19 -4.67 18.07
CA ASN A 87 -4.80 -4.27 19.35
C ASN A 87 -5.70 -3.05 19.13
N PHE A 88 -6.88 -3.06 19.74
CA PHE A 88 -7.88 -2.01 19.57
C PHE A 88 -8.25 -1.39 20.92
N GLY A 89 -7.71 -0.22 21.22
CA GLY A 89 -7.99 0.52 22.47
C GLY A 89 -7.24 0.00 23.72
N SER A 90 -7.13 -1.32 23.92
CA SER A 90 -6.47 -1.95 25.08
C SER A 90 -5.69 -3.21 24.67
N SER A 91 -4.71 -3.65 25.46
CA SER A 91 -3.96 -4.90 25.22
C SER A 91 -4.79 -6.18 25.36
N ARG A 92 -6.06 -6.05 25.75
CA ARG A 92 -7.05 -7.14 25.85
C ARG A 92 -8.13 -7.08 24.76
N ASP A 93 -8.23 -5.96 24.07
CA ASP A 93 -9.19 -5.75 23.00
C ASP A 93 -8.43 -5.91 21.68
N ILE A 94 -8.83 -6.89 20.89
CA ILE A 94 -8.17 -7.26 19.64
C ILE A 94 -9.15 -7.17 18.48
N MET A 95 -8.66 -6.64 17.38
CA MET A 95 -9.34 -6.56 16.11
C MET A 95 -8.71 -7.57 15.16
N VAL A 96 -9.52 -8.49 14.66
CA VAL A 96 -9.14 -9.48 13.66
C VAL A 96 -9.78 -9.06 12.34
N ARG A 97 -8.95 -8.75 11.36
CA ARG A 97 -9.35 -8.35 10.00
C ARG A 97 -9.06 -9.50 9.05
N MET A 98 -10.07 -9.92 8.29
CA MET A 98 -9.98 -11.06 7.37
C MET A 98 -10.64 -10.76 6.02
N PRO A 99 -10.18 -11.39 4.94
CA PRO A 99 -10.80 -11.31 3.62
C PRO A 99 -12.30 -11.68 3.66
N PRO A 100 -13.10 -11.13 2.74
CA PRO A 100 -14.54 -11.35 2.72
C PRO A 100 -14.83 -12.80 2.33
N VAL A 101 -15.70 -13.45 3.11
CA VAL A 101 -16.19 -14.80 2.81
C VAL A 101 -17.40 -14.67 1.91
N HIS A 102 -17.41 -15.43 0.81
CA HIS A 102 -18.35 -15.28 -0.31
C HIS A 102 -19.82 -15.61 0.02
N ASP A 103 -20.18 -15.80 1.30
CA ASP A 103 -21.53 -16.11 1.75
C ASP A 103 -21.99 -15.14 2.85
N ALA A 104 -23.21 -14.60 2.70
CA ALA A 104 -23.77 -13.59 3.61
C ALA A 104 -24.04 -14.13 5.03
N ASN A 105 -24.21 -15.45 5.17
CA ASN A 105 -24.27 -16.13 6.48
C ASN A 105 -22.88 -16.60 6.96
N GLY A 106 -21.88 -16.58 6.08
CA GLY A 106 -20.52 -17.05 6.36
C GLY A 106 -19.75 -16.14 7.30
N SER A 107 -20.09 -14.85 7.40
CA SER A 107 -19.44 -13.90 8.33
C SER A 107 -19.75 -14.20 9.80
N GLN A 108 -21.01 -14.57 10.11
CA GLN A 108 -21.43 -14.98 11.44
C GLN A 108 -20.83 -16.33 11.84
N GLU A 109 -20.78 -17.27 10.89
CA GLU A 109 -20.12 -18.57 11.07
C GLU A 109 -18.60 -18.44 11.19
N LEU A 110 -17.97 -17.48 10.49
CA LEU A 110 -16.57 -17.15 10.69
C LEU A 110 -16.33 -16.60 12.08
N GLY A 111 -17.17 -15.68 12.54
CA GLY A 111 -17.07 -15.13 13.88
C GLY A 111 -17.15 -16.20 14.96
N SER A 112 -18.10 -17.13 14.85
CA SER A 112 -18.20 -18.24 15.81
C SER A 112 -17.01 -19.20 15.73
N LYS A 113 -16.49 -19.48 14.52
CA LYS A 113 -15.30 -20.32 14.33
C LYS A 113 -14.03 -19.67 14.86
N VAL A 114 -13.84 -18.37 14.64
CA VAL A 114 -12.71 -17.60 15.17
C VAL A 114 -12.74 -17.56 16.69
N VAL A 115 -13.91 -17.32 17.30
CA VAL A 115 -14.07 -17.35 18.75
C VAL A 115 -13.78 -18.73 19.32
N HIS A 116 -14.23 -19.79 18.65
CA HIS A 116 -13.97 -21.15 19.08
C HIS A 116 -12.47 -21.45 19.10
N VAL A 117 -11.75 -21.12 18.02
CA VAL A 117 -10.29 -21.29 17.93
C VAL A 117 -9.56 -20.45 18.99
N ILE A 118 -10.00 -19.22 19.23
CA ILE A 118 -9.39 -18.32 20.23
C ILE A 118 -9.60 -18.86 21.66
N ASN A 119 -10.80 -19.35 21.96
CA ASN A 119 -11.14 -19.93 23.26
C ASN A 119 -10.36 -21.22 23.52
N GLU A 120 -10.25 -22.11 22.53
CA GLU A 120 -9.44 -23.33 22.64
C GLU A 120 -7.95 -23.04 22.82
N THR A 121 -7.41 -22.10 22.04
CA THR A 121 -5.98 -21.76 22.07
C THR A 121 -5.59 -21.09 23.38
N THR A 122 -6.45 -20.21 23.89
CA THR A 122 -6.07 -19.33 25.00
C THR A 122 -6.61 -19.76 26.36
N SER A 123 -7.47 -20.80 26.39
CA SER A 123 -8.08 -21.31 27.63
C SER A 123 -8.75 -20.20 28.46
N GLN A 124 -9.27 -19.17 27.81
CA GLN A 124 -9.98 -18.04 28.42
C GLN A 124 -11.24 -17.73 27.62
N ASN A 125 -12.22 -17.08 28.26
CA ASN A 125 -13.44 -16.67 27.61
C ASN A 125 -13.19 -15.41 26.77
N ALA A 126 -13.04 -15.57 25.46
CA ALA A 126 -13.09 -14.48 24.51
C ALA A 126 -14.55 -14.11 24.24
N THR A 127 -14.85 -12.82 24.33
CA THR A 127 -16.19 -12.27 24.07
C THR A 127 -16.16 -11.44 22.79
N VAL A 128 -17.05 -11.74 21.84
CA VAL A 128 -17.20 -10.92 20.64
C VAL A 128 -17.96 -9.65 21.02
N LYS A 129 -17.32 -8.50 20.82
CA LYS A 129 -18.00 -7.21 20.96
C LYS A 129 -18.77 -6.86 19.71
N ARG A 130 -18.15 -7.05 18.54
CA ARG A 130 -18.70 -6.61 17.26
C ARG A 130 -18.18 -7.46 16.12
N ILE A 131 -19.05 -7.78 15.17
CA ILE A 131 -18.70 -8.32 13.86
C ILE A 131 -19.21 -7.29 12.87
N GLU A 132 -18.29 -6.66 12.14
CA GLU A 132 -18.60 -5.76 11.04
C GLU A 132 -18.20 -6.42 9.73
N PHE A 133 -19.15 -6.49 8.82
CA PHE A 133 -18.87 -6.88 7.44
C PHE A 133 -18.83 -5.62 6.59
N VAL A 134 -17.66 -5.34 6.00
CA VAL A 134 -17.51 -4.30 5.00
C VAL A 134 -17.62 -4.96 3.64
N GLY A 135 -18.72 -4.68 2.94
CA GLY A 135 -18.95 -5.23 1.60
C GLY A 135 -17.95 -4.67 0.58
N PRO A 136 -17.59 -5.45 -0.45
CA PRO A 136 -16.69 -5.01 -1.53
C PRO A 136 -17.14 -3.72 -2.22
N SER A 137 -18.45 -3.43 -2.20
CA SER A 137 -19.04 -2.21 -2.77
C SER A 137 -18.54 -0.94 -2.10
N VAL A 138 -18.34 -0.95 -0.78
CA VAL A 138 -17.82 0.21 -0.04
C VAL A 138 -16.34 0.41 -0.36
N GLY A 139 -15.58 -0.69 -0.48
CA GLY A 139 -14.19 -0.66 -0.89
C GLY A 139 -14.01 -0.11 -2.31
N ALA A 140 -14.88 -0.50 -3.24
CA ALA A 140 -14.88 0.03 -4.61
C ALA A 140 -15.16 1.55 -4.67
N ASP A 141 -16.12 2.03 -3.88
CA ASP A 141 -16.43 3.46 -3.78
C ASP A 141 -15.25 4.25 -3.16
N LEU A 142 -14.59 3.69 -2.15
CA LEU A 142 -13.42 4.27 -1.51
C LEU A 142 -12.24 4.32 -2.49
N ALA A 143 -12.00 3.24 -3.24
CA ALA A 143 -10.98 3.16 -4.29
C ALA A 143 -11.18 4.23 -5.36
N GLN A 144 -12.41 4.34 -5.86
CA GLN A 144 -12.75 5.31 -6.90
C GLN A 144 -12.61 6.74 -6.40
N THR A 145 -13.05 7.02 -5.17
CA THR A 145 -12.94 8.35 -4.57
C THR A 145 -11.48 8.72 -4.32
N GLY A 146 -10.67 7.79 -3.80
CA GLY A 146 -9.22 7.96 -3.62
C GLY A 146 -8.49 8.22 -4.94
N ALA A 147 -8.78 7.43 -5.98
CA ALA A 147 -8.21 7.61 -7.31
C ALA A 147 -8.57 8.98 -7.91
N MET A 148 -9.83 9.41 -7.76
CA MET A 148 -10.27 10.73 -8.20
C MET A 148 -9.58 11.86 -7.44
N ALA A 149 -9.44 11.73 -6.12
CA ALA A 149 -8.75 12.72 -5.28
C ALA A 149 -7.28 12.87 -5.69
N LEU A 150 -6.58 11.75 -5.92
CA LEU A 150 -5.19 11.74 -6.41
C LEU A 150 -5.07 12.45 -7.76
N MET A 151 -5.95 12.12 -8.72
CA MET A 151 -5.95 12.73 -10.05
C MET A 151 -6.19 14.24 -10.00
N VAL A 152 -7.15 14.69 -9.19
CA VAL A 152 -7.44 16.13 -9.01
C VAL A 152 -6.27 16.86 -8.36
N ALA A 153 -5.64 16.28 -7.35
CA ALA A 153 -4.46 16.86 -6.71
C ALA A 153 -3.29 16.99 -7.69
N LEU A 154 -3.03 15.93 -8.48
CA LEU A 154 -1.96 15.91 -9.48
C LEU A 154 -2.21 16.96 -10.57
N ILE A 155 -3.42 17.06 -11.11
CA ILE A 155 -3.78 18.10 -12.10
C ILE A 155 -3.61 19.50 -11.50
N SER A 156 -4.01 19.70 -10.25
CA SER A 156 -3.90 21.00 -9.57
C SER A 156 -2.44 21.44 -9.41
N ILE A 157 -1.55 20.52 -9.06
CA ILE A 157 -0.09 20.78 -9.01
C ILE A 157 0.43 21.10 -10.41
N LEU A 158 -0.03 20.40 -11.45
CA LEU A 158 0.39 20.65 -12.85
C LEU A 158 0.01 22.03 -13.31
N ILE A 159 -1.23 22.45 -13.06
CA ILE A 159 -1.70 23.78 -13.40
C ILE A 159 -0.85 24.81 -12.68
N TYR A 160 -0.61 24.63 -11.37
CA TYR A 160 0.23 25.54 -10.61
C TYR A 160 1.65 25.64 -11.18
N VAL A 161 2.32 24.51 -11.41
CA VAL A 161 3.69 24.48 -11.94
C VAL A 161 3.73 25.05 -13.37
N GLY A 162 2.73 24.75 -14.20
CA GLY A 162 2.63 25.25 -15.58
C GLY A 162 2.38 26.75 -15.69
N PHE A 163 1.66 27.35 -14.73
CA PHE A 163 1.53 28.82 -14.65
C PHE A 163 2.76 29.47 -14.01
N ARG A 164 3.39 28.79 -13.04
CA ARG A 164 4.51 29.34 -12.27
C ARG A 164 5.86 29.24 -12.98
N PHE A 165 6.02 28.25 -13.87
CA PHE A 165 7.24 27.92 -14.62
C PHE A 165 6.94 27.68 -16.11
N GLU A 166 7.94 27.32 -16.90
CA GLU A 166 7.73 26.90 -18.29
C GLU A 166 7.00 25.56 -18.36
N TRP A 167 6.03 25.46 -19.29
CA TRP A 167 5.24 24.23 -19.52
C TRP A 167 6.11 22.99 -19.80
N ARG A 168 7.31 23.19 -20.38
CA ARG A 168 8.29 22.13 -20.64
C ARG A 168 8.84 21.51 -19.35
N LEU A 169 9.06 22.33 -18.32
CA LEU A 169 9.47 21.86 -16.99
C LEU A 169 8.32 21.15 -16.29
N ALA A 170 7.10 21.69 -16.38
CA ALA A 170 5.92 21.06 -15.81
C ALA A 170 5.71 19.63 -16.35
N ALA A 171 5.78 19.45 -17.68
CA ALA A 171 5.68 18.14 -18.31
C ALA A 171 6.79 17.17 -17.87
N GLY A 172 8.04 17.66 -17.76
CA GLY A 172 9.16 16.83 -17.30
C GLY A 172 8.97 16.32 -15.87
N VAL A 173 8.49 17.17 -14.95
CA VAL A 173 8.19 16.80 -13.56
C VAL A 173 7.11 15.72 -13.49
N VAL A 174 6.06 15.84 -14.30
CA VAL A 174 4.98 14.84 -14.36
C VAL A 174 5.50 13.48 -14.75
N ILE A 175 6.28 13.43 -15.82
CA ILE A 175 6.79 12.17 -16.37
C ILE A 175 7.72 11.52 -15.35
N ALA A 176 8.58 12.31 -14.69
CA ALA A 176 9.46 11.80 -13.63
C ALA A 176 8.68 11.22 -12.45
N LEU A 177 7.67 11.94 -11.93
CA LEU A 177 6.85 11.45 -10.81
C LEU A 177 6.03 10.21 -11.19
N ALA A 178 5.41 10.21 -12.38
CA ALA A 178 4.64 9.07 -12.86
C ALA A 178 5.52 7.83 -13.01
N HIS A 179 6.72 7.99 -13.55
CA HIS A 179 7.70 6.91 -13.65
C HIS A 179 8.06 6.33 -12.27
N ASP A 180 8.34 7.18 -11.29
CA ASP A 180 8.74 6.73 -9.94
C ASP A 180 7.61 5.96 -9.25
N VAL A 181 6.36 6.42 -9.40
CA VAL A 181 5.17 5.72 -8.89
C VAL A 181 4.98 4.37 -9.58
N VAL A 182 5.14 4.27 -10.90
CA VAL A 182 4.99 3.00 -11.62
C VAL A 182 6.05 1.98 -11.18
N ILE A 183 7.30 2.42 -10.98
CA ILE A 183 8.36 1.53 -10.49
C ILE A 183 8.08 1.06 -9.06
N THR A 184 7.70 1.98 -8.16
CA THR A 184 7.39 1.59 -6.78
C THR A 184 6.22 0.62 -6.72
N MET A 185 5.16 0.84 -7.51
CA MET A 185 4.04 -0.09 -7.65
C MET A 185 4.46 -1.46 -8.19
N GLY A 186 5.36 -1.51 -9.18
CA GLY A 186 5.92 -2.76 -9.68
C GLY A 186 6.70 -3.55 -8.63
N VAL A 187 7.45 -2.85 -7.78
CA VAL A 187 8.17 -3.44 -6.65
C VAL A 187 7.18 -3.96 -5.59
N LEU A 188 6.15 -3.20 -5.23
CA LEU A 188 5.11 -3.65 -4.29
C LEU A 188 4.41 -4.92 -4.80
N SER A 189 4.05 -4.94 -6.09
CA SER A 189 3.48 -6.12 -6.76
C SER A 189 4.43 -7.31 -6.74
N LEU A 190 5.73 -7.09 -7.00
CA LEU A 190 6.73 -8.16 -6.98
C LEU A 190 6.80 -8.86 -5.62
N PHE A 191 6.80 -8.08 -4.53
CA PHE A 191 6.89 -8.59 -3.16
C PHE A 191 5.53 -8.98 -2.56
N HIS A 192 4.42 -8.80 -3.28
CA HIS A 192 3.06 -9.01 -2.77
C HIS A 192 2.79 -8.23 -1.49
N ILE A 193 3.35 -7.02 -1.40
CA ILE A 193 3.07 -6.12 -0.28
C ILE A 193 1.63 -5.62 -0.44
N GLU A 194 0.86 -5.73 0.64
CA GLU A 194 -0.53 -5.29 0.71
C GLU A 194 -0.65 -3.78 0.43
N ILE A 195 -1.64 -3.42 -0.40
CA ILE A 195 -1.99 -2.04 -0.71
C ILE A 195 -3.27 -1.70 0.04
N ASP A 196 -3.18 -0.75 0.96
CA ASP A 196 -4.29 -0.20 1.78
C ASP A 196 -4.55 1.27 1.42
#